data_AF-A0A848VJQ8-F1
#
_entry.id   AF-A0A848VJQ8-F1
#
_cell.length_a   1.000
_cell.length_b   1.000
_cell.length_c   1.000
_cell.angle_alpha   90.00
_cell.angle_beta   90.00
_cell.angle_gamma   90.00
#
_symmetry.space_group_name_H-M   'P 1'
#
loop_
_entity.id
_entity.type
_entity.pdbx_description
1 polymer ?
#
loop_
_entity_poly.entity_id
_entity_poly.type
_entity_poly.pdbx_seq_one_letter_code
_entity_poly.pdbx_strand_id
1 'polypeptide(L)'
;MEGESASRRIRNGSFGPALLIAGLCLAAVPASVQAQEECFDNAFCLDAVRDDAGQVLVRVRNLLPGAITMRLSMELENLSADRDLPLVFTLPAERRAQPVRLRIEDEYARWGYRFDARWIMGTLDATHDSGATYDLPFDAGASWLVGQGYNGRTTHQGKNALDFNLPEGTPVRAARSGTVVEVEDRYEHGGPDQSLKSRANFVKVEHEDGTIGNYVHLVHRGVRVRPGQRVREGEVLGISGNTGFTTGPHLHFEVYGITTDLERTTIPVHFRTSDGREELREGRSYLNPGRVRERSAERPRGW
;
A
#
# COMPACT_ATOMS: atom_id res chain seq x y z
N MET A 1 9.71 -10.37 -3.54
CA MET A 1 10.04 -9.26 -4.44
C MET A 1 8.91 -8.27 -4.28
N GLU A 2 9.09 -7.29 -3.40
CA GLU A 2 8.11 -6.26 -3.10
C GLU A 2 8.84 -4.92 -3.20
N GLY A 3 8.23 -3.97 -3.90
CA GLY A 3 8.90 -2.82 -4.49
C GLY A 3 8.97 -3.00 -6.00
N GLU A 4 7.81 -2.92 -6.67
CA GLU A 4 7.76 -2.69 -8.11
C GLU A 4 8.51 -1.37 -8.36
N SER A 5 9.76 -1.49 -8.79
CA SER A 5 10.59 -0.36 -9.14
C SER A 5 10.09 0.19 -10.47
N ALA A 6 9.27 1.24 -10.42
CA ALA A 6 8.96 2.08 -11.57
C ALA A 6 10.21 2.89 -11.97
N SER A 7 11.29 2.19 -12.36
CA SER A 7 12.48 2.83 -12.90
C SER A 7 12.24 3.11 -14.39
N ARG A 8 11.70 4.30 -14.69
CA ARG A 8 11.60 4.76 -16.07
C ARG A 8 12.67 5.79 -16.35
N ARG A 9 13.48 5.48 -17.36
CA ARG A 9 14.39 6.44 -17.97
C ARG A 9 13.55 7.47 -18.74
N ILE A 10 13.17 8.58 -18.12
CA ILE A 10 12.85 9.79 -18.88
C ILE A 10 14.18 10.37 -19.38
N ARG A 11 14.29 10.47 -20.70
CA ARG A 11 15.30 11.29 -21.37
C ARG A 11 14.55 12.41 -22.07
N ASN A 12 14.86 13.65 -21.67
CA ASN A 12 14.41 14.92 -22.23
C ASN A 12 13.10 15.47 -21.63
N GLY A 13 13.22 16.13 -20.47
CA GLY A 13 12.49 17.37 -20.23
C GLY A 13 13.44 18.52 -20.53
N SER A 14 13.17 19.30 -21.58
CA SER A 14 13.86 20.56 -21.87
C SER A 14 12.94 21.45 -22.71
N PHE A 15 13.08 22.77 -22.59
CA PHE A 15 13.27 23.71 -23.71
C PHE A 15 13.55 25.14 -23.20
N GLY A 16 14.70 25.71 -23.62
CA GLY A 16 15.05 27.14 -23.60
C GLY A 16 16.55 27.42 -23.82
N PRO A 17 16.94 28.51 -24.50
CA PRO A 17 16.80 28.74 -25.95
C PRO A 17 17.93 28.10 -26.80
N ALA A 18 17.75 28.05 -28.12
CA ALA A 18 18.87 28.06 -29.08
C ALA A 18 19.11 29.52 -29.51
N LEU A 19 20.37 29.93 -29.65
CA LEU A 19 20.79 31.29 -29.98
C LEU A 19 20.02 31.95 -31.15
N LEU A 20 19.70 33.24 -30.94
CA LEU A 20 19.62 34.36 -31.89
C LEU A 20 19.43 34.00 -33.38
N ILE A 21 18.21 34.15 -33.89
CA ILE A 21 18.01 34.51 -35.30
C ILE A 21 17.91 36.03 -35.38
N ALA A 22 19.04 36.67 -35.67
CA ALA A 22 18.99 37.97 -36.32
C ALA A 22 18.39 37.76 -37.71
N GLY A 23 17.18 38.29 -37.93
CA GLY A 23 16.56 38.42 -39.25
C GLY A 23 15.65 37.27 -39.69
N LEU A 24 14.37 37.34 -39.29
CA LEU A 24 13.20 37.45 -40.18
C LEU A 24 11.94 37.26 -39.34
N CYS A 25 10.96 38.15 -39.49
CA CYS A 25 9.62 37.98 -38.92
C CYS A 25 8.95 36.72 -39.48
N LEU A 26 8.96 35.64 -38.71
CA LEU A 26 7.87 34.67 -38.67
C LEU A 26 7.45 34.57 -37.21
N ALA A 27 6.17 34.80 -36.93
CA ALA A 27 5.60 34.64 -35.61
C ALA A 27 5.83 33.20 -35.14
N ALA A 28 6.88 32.99 -34.33
CA ALA A 28 7.13 31.75 -33.65
C ALA A 28 6.07 31.63 -32.56
N VAL A 29 5.10 30.74 -32.78
CA VAL A 29 4.21 30.28 -31.73
C VAL A 29 5.10 29.69 -30.63
N PRO A 30 5.03 30.15 -29.37
CA PRO A 30 5.80 29.51 -28.32
C PRO A 30 5.31 28.07 -28.22
N ALA A 31 6.24 27.11 -28.40
CA ALA A 31 5.97 25.72 -28.11
C ALA A 31 5.62 25.64 -26.63
N SER A 32 4.33 25.63 -26.31
CA SER A 32 3.85 25.31 -24.99
C SER A 32 4.41 23.94 -24.64
N VAL A 33 5.37 23.91 -23.72
CA VAL A 33 5.86 22.68 -23.09
C VAL A 33 4.68 22.15 -22.27
N GLN A 34 3.78 21.41 -22.92
CA GLN A 34 2.80 20.61 -22.21
C GLN A 34 3.58 19.50 -21.54
N ALA A 35 3.84 19.66 -20.25
CA ALA A 35 4.35 18.59 -19.40
C ALA A 35 3.42 17.38 -19.58
N GLN A 36 3.91 16.32 -20.22
CA GLN A 36 3.15 15.12 -20.41
C GLN A 36 3.16 14.37 -19.07
N GLU A 37 2.01 14.35 -18.40
CA GLU A 37 1.82 13.56 -17.17
C GLU A 37 2.06 12.08 -17.50
N GLU A 38 3.11 11.51 -16.91
CA GLU A 38 3.46 10.10 -17.10
C GLU A 38 2.94 9.28 -15.92
N CYS A 39 2.19 8.22 -16.21
CA CYS A 39 1.65 7.33 -15.20
C CYS A 39 2.36 5.98 -15.20
N PHE A 40 2.54 5.41 -14.01
CA PHE A 40 3.33 4.21 -13.74
C PHE A 40 2.48 3.16 -13.05
N ASP A 41 2.37 1.97 -13.66
CA ASP A 41 1.69 0.79 -13.12
C ASP A 41 0.25 1.06 -12.61
N ASN A 42 -0.42 2.07 -13.16
CA ASN A 42 -1.69 2.62 -12.65
C ASN A 42 -1.66 3.04 -11.17
N ALA A 43 -0.47 3.17 -10.57
CA ALA A 43 -0.26 3.47 -9.17
C ALA A 43 -0.11 4.97 -8.92
N PHE A 44 0.69 5.65 -9.73
CA PHE A 44 0.88 7.10 -9.63
C PHE A 44 1.19 7.72 -10.98
N CYS A 45 1.05 9.04 -11.07
CA CYS A 45 1.57 9.83 -12.17
C CYS A 45 2.53 10.91 -11.70
N LEU A 46 3.49 11.28 -12.56
CA LEU A 46 4.47 12.31 -12.30
C LEU A 46 4.58 13.25 -13.51
N ASP A 47 4.63 14.55 -13.24
CA ASP A 47 4.97 15.57 -14.23
C ASP A 47 5.89 16.63 -13.63
N ALA A 48 6.43 17.50 -14.49
CA ALA A 48 7.10 18.71 -14.05
C ALA A 48 6.61 19.89 -14.88
N VAL A 49 6.14 20.94 -14.21
CA VAL A 49 5.51 22.09 -14.87
C VAL A 49 6.22 23.37 -14.45
N ARG A 50 6.48 24.26 -15.42
CA ARG A 50 7.05 25.57 -15.11
C ARG A 50 5.96 26.50 -14.58
N ASP A 51 6.22 27.18 -13.47
CA ASP A 51 5.34 28.20 -12.92
C ASP A 51 5.63 29.60 -13.47
N ASP A 52 4.80 30.58 -13.08
CA ASP A 52 4.93 31.97 -13.52
C ASP A 52 6.22 32.65 -13.00
N ALA A 53 6.79 32.13 -11.91
CA ALA A 53 8.06 32.58 -11.36
C ALA A 53 9.27 31.93 -12.07
N GLY A 54 9.02 31.06 -13.05
CA GLY A 54 10.03 30.37 -13.82
C GLY A 54 10.67 29.16 -13.14
N GLN A 55 10.14 28.74 -11.99
CA GLN A 55 10.54 27.51 -11.30
C GLN A 55 9.89 26.29 -11.95
N VAL A 56 10.55 25.13 -11.87
CA VAL A 56 10.01 23.86 -12.34
C VAL A 56 9.45 23.10 -11.14
N LEU A 57 8.14 22.90 -11.13
CA LEU A 57 7.40 22.23 -10.07
C LEU A 57 7.24 20.75 -10.42
N VAL A 58 7.88 19.85 -9.68
CA VAL A 58 7.65 18.41 -9.83
C VAL A 58 6.37 18.08 -9.09
N ARG A 59 5.39 17.48 -9.78
CA ARG A 59 4.11 17.08 -9.18
C ARG A 59 3.93 15.58 -9.32
N VAL A 60 3.35 14.99 -8.28
CA VAL A 60 3.06 13.56 -8.22
C VAL A 60 1.60 13.38 -7.84
N ARG A 61 0.89 12.50 -8.54
CA ARG A 61 -0.50 12.12 -8.23
C ARG A 61 -0.54 10.64 -7.87
N ASN A 62 -0.97 10.32 -6.64
CA ASN A 62 -1.33 8.95 -6.28
C ASN A 62 -2.68 8.60 -6.92
N LEU A 63 -2.77 7.45 -7.57
CA LEU A 63 -3.98 6.91 -8.18
C LEU A 63 -4.61 5.79 -7.34
N LEU A 64 -3.90 5.30 -6.33
CA LEU A 64 -4.36 4.21 -5.48
C LEU A 64 -5.31 4.73 -4.38
N PRO A 65 -6.23 3.87 -3.92
CA PRO A 65 -7.17 4.19 -2.84
C PRO A 65 -6.54 4.13 -1.44
N GLY A 66 -5.26 3.75 -1.34
CA GLY A 66 -4.47 3.79 -0.11
C GLY A 66 -3.33 4.79 -0.21
N ALA A 67 -2.76 5.16 0.95
CA ALA A 67 -1.54 5.95 0.96
C ALA A 67 -0.37 5.16 0.32
N ILE A 68 0.52 5.87 -0.35
CA ILE A 68 1.80 5.32 -0.82
C ILE A 68 2.94 6.14 -0.24
N THR A 69 4.05 5.49 0.06
CA THR A 69 5.30 6.16 0.40
C THR A 69 6.29 5.97 -0.72
N MET A 70 6.92 7.07 -1.11
CA MET A 70 7.74 7.15 -2.30
C MET A 70 9.13 7.68 -1.96
N ARG A 71 10.15 7.05 -2.52
CA ARG A 71 11.51 7.61 -2.64
C ARG A 71 11.69 8.17 -4.04
N LEU A 72 11.92 9.46 -4.14
CA LEU A 72 12.21 10.18 -5.38
C LEU A 72 13.68 10.60 -5.39
N SER A 73 14.43 10.05 -6.33
CA SER A 73 15.81 10.47 -6.63
C SER A 73 15.82 11.25 -7.93
N MET A 74 16.62 12.31 -8.04
CA MET A 74 16.78 13.03 -9.31
C MET A 74 18.24 13.34 -9.61
N GLU A 75 18.61 13.22 -10.88
CA GLU A 75 19.84 13.77 -11.46
C GLU A 75 19.48 15.10 -12.12
N LEU A 76 20.21 16.17 -11.79
CA LEU A 76 19.90 17.54 -12.21
C LEU A 76 21.04 18.10 -13.06
N GLU A 77 20.70 18.74 -14.17
CA GLU A 77 21.62 19.47 -15.05
C GLU A 77 21.16 20.93 -15.15
N ASN A 78 22.00 21.87 -14.68
CA ASN A 78 21.68 23.30 -14.61
C ASN A 78 20.37 23.59 -13.83
N LEU A 79 20.12 22.81 -12.79
CA LEU A 79 18.99 22.92 -11.88
C LEU A 79 19.47 22.68 -10.45
N SER A 80 18.86 23.40 -9.50
CA SER A 80 19.01 23.13 -8.06
C SER A 80 17.65 22.81 -7.44
N ALA A 81 17.56 21.80 -6.58
CA ALA A 81 16.36 21.49 -5.82
C ALA A 81 16.25 22.35 -4.54
N ASP A 82 15.03 22.64 -4.10
CA ASP A 82 14.73 23.30 -2.83
C ASP A 82 14.78 22.35 -1.61
N ARG A 83 15.00 21.05 -1.87
CA ARG A 83 15.02 19.97 -0.89
C ARG A 83 16.19 19.03 -1.19
N ASP A 84 16.69 18.35 -0.18
CA ASP A 84 17.69 17.30 -0.36
C ASP A 84 17.10 16.09 -1.09
N LEU A 85 17.91 15.51 -1.98
CA LEU A 85 17.56 14.33 -2.76
C LEU A 85 18.55 13.18 -2.46
N PRO A 86 18.11 11.92 -2.36
CA PRO A 86 16.73 11.46 -2.59
C PRO A 86 15.76 11.88 -1.46
N LEU A 87 14.53 12.20 -1.84
CA LEU A 87 13.46 12.55 -0.91
C LEU A 87 12.54 11.35 -0.67
N VAL A 88 12.21 11.08 0.59
CA VAL A 88 11.19 10.09 0.96
C VAL A 88 9.98 10.80 1.55
N PHE A 89 8.78 10.52 1.01
CA PHE A 89 7.54 11.21 1.41
C PHE A 89 6.32 10.31 1.20
N THR A 90 5.28 10.54 1.99
CA THR A 90 3.98 9.87 1.84
C THR A 90 3.02 10.70 1.01
N LEU A 91 2.33 10.05 0.07
CA LEU A 91 1.18 10.58 -0.66
C LEU A 91 -0.11 9.91 -0.17
N PRO A 92 -1.07 10.68 0.37
CA PRO A 92 -2.38 10.14 0.69
C PRO A 92 -3.09 9.58 -0.55
N ALA A 93 -4.08 8.72 -0.31
CA ALA A 93 -4.94 8.11 -1.33
C ALA A 93 -5.52 9.16 -2.29
N GLU A 94 -5.38 8.92 -3.59
CA GLU A 94 -5.99 9.77 -4.65
C GLU A 94 -5.65 11.27 -4.51
N ARG A 95 -4.45 11.61 -4.01
CA ARG A 95 -3.99 13.00 -3.85
C ARG A 95 -2.83 13.37 -4.77
N ARG A 96 -2.74 14.68 -5.03
CA ARG A 96 -1.58 15.31 -5.67
C ARG A 96 -0.67 15.91 -4.60
N ALA A 97 0.63 15.85 -4.84
CA ALA A 97 1.65 16.53 -4.06
C ALA A 97 2.64 17.23 -5.00
N GLN A 98 3.35 18.20 -4.45
CA GLN A 98 4.46 18.88 -5.09
C GLN A 98 5.72 18.68 -4.23
N PRO A 99 6.39 17.52 -4.35
CA PRO A 99 7.46 17.14 -3.42
C PRO A 99 8.71 18.01 -3.51
N VAL A 100 9.02 18.56 -4.69
CA VAL A 100 10.25 19.33 -4.92
C VAL A 100 10.01 20.44 -5.95
N ARG A 101 10.64 21.58 -5.72
CA ARG A 101 10.76 22.69 -6.68
C ARG A 101 12.19 22.76 -7.17
N LEU A 102 12.36 22.87 -8.48
CA LEU A 102 13.66 23.02 -9.11
C LEU A 102 13.81 24.45 -9.62
N ARG A 103 14.91 25.08 -9.27
CA ARG A 103 15.32 26.39 -9.77
C ARG A 103 16.32 26.20 -10.89
N ILE A 104 16.09 26.85 -12.03
CA ILE A 104 17.07 26.94 -13.13
C ILE A 104 18.18 27.88 -12.69
N GLU A 105 19.44 27.43 -12.82
CA GLU A 105 20.58 28.23 -12.34
C GLU A 105 21.01 29.26 -13.38
N ASP A 106 21.12 28.85 -14.64
CA ASP A 106 21.36 29.71 -15.80
C ASP A 106 20.21 29.54 -16.82
N GLU A 107 19.38 30.57 -16.95
CA GLU A 107 18.22 30.57 -17.85
C GLU A 107 18.59 30.60 -19.35
N TYR A 108 19.85 30.89 -19.70
CA TYR A 108 20.36 30.93 -21.07
C TYR A 108 21.05 29.63 -21.48
N ALA A 109 21.37 28.76 -20.52
CA ALA A 109 21.97 27.46 -20.77
C ALA A 109 20.91 26.36 -20.84
N ARG A 110 21.27 25.23 -21.48
CA ARG A 110 20.43 24.03 -21.45
C ARG A 110 20.30 23.54 -20.02
N TRP A 111 19.11 23.04 -19.69
CA TRP A 111 18.82 22.44 -18.40
C TRP A 111 17.95 21.19 -18.61
N GLY A 112 18.00 20.30 -17.64
CA GLY A 112 17.27 19.04 -17.69
C GLY A 112 17.36 18.26 -16.40
N TYR A 113 16.51 17.25 -16.27
CA TYR A 113 16.52 16.36 -15.12
C TYR A 113 16.20 14.93 -15.54
N ARG A 114 16.57 13.99 -14.67
CA ARG A 114 16.15 12.59 -14.72
C ARG A 114 15.71 12.18 -13.34
N PHE A 115 14.74 11.28 -13.23
CA PHE A 115 14.31 10.77 -11.94
C PHE A 115 14.30 9.24 -11.88
N ASP A 116 14.40 8.74 -10.65
CA ASP A 116 14.10 7.37 -10.26
C ASP A 116 13.09 7.44 -9.11
N ALA A 117 12.00 6.67 -9.24
CA ALA A 117 10.94 6.62 -8.25
C ALA A 117 10.71 5.18 -7.80
N ARG A 118 10.80 4.95 -6.49
CA ARG A 118 10.39 3.69 -5.84
C ARG A 118 9.26 3.99 -4.89
N TRP A 119 8.30 3.09 -4.78
CA TRP A 119 7.17 3.28 -3.88
C TRP A 119 6.75 1.97 -3.22
N ILE A 120 6.07 2.11 -2.08
CA ILE A 120 5.40 1.03 -1.36
C ILE A 120 4.07 1.56 -0.82
N MET A 121 3.06 0.69 -0.77
CA MET A 121 1.79 1.01 -0.11
C MET A 121 1.96 1.13 1.40
N GLY A 122 1.40 2.20 1.97
CA GLY A 122 1.49 2.54 3.39
C GLY A 122 2.01 3.96 3.61
N THR A 123 1.84 4.43 4.85
CA THR A 123 2.26 5.76 5.31
C THR A 123 3.40 5.66 6.32
N LEU A 124 4.33 6.62 6.29
CA LEU A 124 5.39 6.76 7.30
C LEU A 124 4.84 7.23 8.66
N ASP A 125 3.66 7.85 8.67
CA ASP A 125 3.00 8.33 9.89
C ASP A 125 2.23 7.21 10.61
N ALA A 126 2.28 5.98 10.09
CA ALA A 126 1.61 4.83 10.67
C ALA A 126 2.11 4.61 12.10
N THR A 127 1.20 4.72 13.08
CA THR A 127 1.52 4.57 14.50
C THR A 127 0.59 3.54 15.08
N HIS A 128 1.09 2.31 15.25
CA HIS A 128 0.26 1.22 15.75
C HIS A 128 -0.42 1.57 17.08
N ASP A 129 -1.74 1.50 17.11
CA ASP A 129 -2.51 1.60 18.35
C ASP A 129 -2.37 0.30 19.15
N SER A 130 -1.50 0.31 20.15
CA SER A 130 -1.26 -0.83 21.04
C SER A 130 -2.47 -1.19 21.90
N GLY A 131 -3.47 -0.30 22.01
CA GLY A 131 -4.77 -0.56 22.64
C GLY A 131 -5.77 -1.22 21.70
N ALA A 132 -5.52 -1.22 20.40
CA ALA A 132 -6.39 -1.87 19.43
C ALA A 132 -6.53 -3.37 19.74
N THR A 133 -7.74 -3.86 19.52
CA THR A 133 -8.06 -5.28 19.64
C THR A 133 -8.67 -5.74 18.32
N TYR A 134 -8.04 -6.73 17.70
CA TYR A 134 -8.45 -7.32 16.44
C TYR A 134 -9.46 -8.44 16.71
N ASP A 135 -10.44 -8.63 15.83
CA ASP A 135 -11.24 -9.84 15.79
C ASP A 135 -10.48 -10.97 15.09
N LEU A 136 -10.80 -12.20 15.48
CA LEU A 136 -10.34 -13.37 14.74
C LEU A 136 -10.92 -13.32 13.31
N PRO A 137 -10.11 -13.55 12.26
CA PRO A 137 -10.46 -13.25 10.86
C PRO A 137 -11.36 -14.32 10.21
N PHE A 138 -12.25 -14.94 10.98
CA PHE A 138 -13.17 -16.00 10.56
C PHE A 138 -14.50 -15.90 11.33
N ASP A 139 -15.50 -16.69 10.96
CA ASP A 139 -16.85 -16.63 11.51
C ASP A 139 -16.92 -16.72 13.04
N ALA A 140 -17.83 -15.93 13.64
CA ALA A 140 -18.19 -16.07 15.04
C ALA A 140 -18.69 -17.49 15.34
N GLY A 141 -18.23 -18.07 16.44
CA GLY A 141 -18.51 -19.46 16.83
C GLY A 141 -17.55 -20.48 16.19
N ALA A 142 -16.74 -20.09 15.21
CA ALA A 142 -15.70 -20.98 14.66
C ALA A 142 -14.44 -20.95 15.54
N SER A 143 -13.73 -22.07 15.58
CA SER A 143 -12.47 -22.22 16.29
C SER A 143 -11.44 -22.88 15.39
N TRP A 144 -10.28 -22.25 15.26
CA TRP A 144 -9.20 -22.72 14.38
C TRP A 144 -7.84 -22.66 15.06
N LEU A 145 -6.99 -23.61 14.68
CA LEU A 145 -5.60 -23.72 15.12
C LEU A 145 -4.75 -22.64 14.49
N VAL A 146 -3.95 -21.94 15.30
CA VAL A 146 -2.78 -21.19 14.82
C VAL A 146 -1.67 -22.21 14.55
N GLY A 147 -1.51 -22.60 13.29
CA GLY A 147 -0.53 -23.59 12.86
C GLY A 147 0.90 -23.07 12.89
N GLN A 148 1.07 -21.78 12.63
CA GLN A 148 2.34 -21.08 12.75
C GLN A 148 2.14 -19.70 13.37
N GLY A 149 2.94 -19.38 14.38
CA GLY A 149 2.81 -18.15 15.16
C GLY A 149 3.84 -17.07 14.81
N TYR A 150 3.86 -16.02 15.63
CA TYR A 150 4.89 -14.99 15.60
C TYR A 150 6.28 -15.60 15.81
N ASN A 151 7.24 -15.14 15.01
CA ASN A 151 8.61 -15.66 14.98
C ASN A 151 8.69 -17.19 14.76
N GLY A 152 7.68 -17.78 14.11
CA GLY A 152 7.60 -19.21 13.80
C GLY A 152 8.77 -19.71 12.94
N ARG A 153 9.19 -20.95 13.19
CA ARG A 153 10.47 -21.50 12.69
C ARG A 153 10.47 -21.89 11.21
N THR A 154 9.34 -21.90 10.52
CA THR A 154 9.25 -22.35 9.13
C THR A 154 9.42 -21.20 8.14
N THR A 155 8.56 -20.18 8.22
CA THR A 155 8.53 -19.03 7.28
C THR A 155 8.38 -17.66 7.97
N HIS A 156 8.19 -17.63 9.29
CA HIS A 156 7.91 -16.41 10.08
C HIS A 156 9.11 -15.92 10.89
N GLN A 157 10.34 -16.34 10.57
CA GLN A 157 11.51 -15.89 11.34
C GLN A 157 11.67 -14.38 11.22
N GLY A 158 11.70 -13.68 12.36
CA GLY A 158 11.75 -12.21 12.41
C GLY A 158 10.45 -11.51 11.98
N LYS A 159 9.33 -12.25 11.85
CA LYS A 159 8.03 -11.71 11.43
C LYS A 159 6.94 -11.94 12.48
N ASN A 160 6.04 -10.98 12.57
CA ASN A 160 4.83 -11.04 13.39
C ASN A 160 3.62 -11.41 12.51
N ALA A 161 3.68 -12.60 11.90
CA ALA A 161 2.61 -13.17 11.11
C ALA A 161 2.00 -14.40 11.80
N LEU A 162 0.76 -14.73 11.44
CA LEU A 162 -0.02 -15.84 11.97
C LEU A 162 -0.61 -16.64 10.82
N ASP A 163 -0.42 -17.96 10.86
CA ASP A 163 -1.10 -18.89 9.96
C ASP A 163 -2.22 -19.59 10.71
N PHE A 164 -3.45 -19.29 10.33
CA PHE A 164 -4.64 -19.99 10.81
C PHE A 164 -4.94 -21.16 9.88
N ASN A 165 -5.04 -22.38 10.43
CA ASN A 165 -5.37 -23.58 9.66
C ASN A 165 -6.84 -23.57 9.24
N LEU A 166 -7.18 -22.74 8.25
CA LEU A 166 -8.50 -22.62 7.66
C LEU A 166 -8.61 -23.54 6.44
N PRO A 167 -9.61 -24.45 6.39
CA PRO A 167 -9.94 -25.18 5.17
C PRO A 167 -10.30 -24.20 4.05
N GLU A 168 -10.04 -24.58 2.80
CA GLU A 168 -10.51 -23.81 1.64
C GLU A 168 -12.03 -23.65 1.68
N GLY A 169 -12.53 -22.49 1.28
CA GLY A 169 -13.97 -22.19 1.31
C GLY A 169 -14.46 -21.50 2.58
N THR A 170 -13.60 -21.31 3.59
CA THR A 170 -13.96 -20.60 4.82
C THR A 170 -14.04 -19.08 4.56
N PRO A 171 -15.12 -18.39 4.97
CA PRO A 171 -15.17 -16.93 4.89
C PRO A 171 -14.06 -16.28 5.73
N VAL A 172 -13.25 -15.45 5.08
CA VAL A 172 -12.23 -14.62 5.73
C VAL A 172 -12.83 -13.26 6.02
N ARG A 173 -12.72 -12.83 7.28
CA ARG A 173 -13.34 -11.60 7.79
C ARG A 173 -12.29 -10.55 8.14
N ALA A 174 -12.68 -9.28 8.01
CA ALA A 174 -11.85 -8.17 8.45
C ALA A 174 -11.62 -8.24 9.95
N ALA A 175 -10.36 -8.45 10.36
CA ALA A 175 -9.95 -8.48 11.76
C ALA A 175 -10.07 -7.09 12.42
N ARG A 176 -10.01 -6.01 11.64
CA ARG A 176 -10.24 -4.63 12.11
C ARG A 176 -10.78 -3.79 10.97
N SER A 177 -11.63 -2.83 11.30
CA SER A 177 -12.21 -1.89 10.32
C SER A 177 -11.13 -1.10 9.58
N GLY A 178 -11.40 -0.70 8.35
CA GLY A 178 -10.46 0.06 7.55
C GLY A 178 -10.92 0.28 6.12
N THR A 179 -9.97 0.62 5.26
CA THR A 179 -10.17 0.78 3.82
C THR A 179 -9.39 -0.30 3.08
N VAL A 180 -10.03 -0.99 2.15
CA VAL A 180 -9.35 -1.94 1.26
C VAL A 180 -8.45 -1.15 0.32
N VAL A 181 -7.14 -1.37 0.39
CA VAL A 181 -6.14 -0.60 -0.35
C VAL A 181 -5.54 -1.38 -1.52
N GLU A 182 -5.55 -2.70 -1.45
CA GLU A 182 -5.04 -3.58 -2.50
C GLU A 182 -5.79 -4.91 -2.49
N VAL A 183 -5.99 -5.49 -3.68
CA VAL A 183 -6.53 -6.84 -3.83
C VAL A 183 -5.78 -7.58 -4.93
N GLU A 184 -5.61 -8.88 -4.75
CA GLU A 184 -5.14 -9.81 -5.76
C GLU A 184 -6.06 -11.03 -5.76
N ASP A 185 -6.53 -11.44 -6.94
CA ASP A 185 -7.54 -12.51 -7.05
C ASP A 185 -7.34 -13.39 -8.30
N ARG A 186 -6.20 -13.24 -9.00
CA ARG A 186 -5.98 -13.91 -10.29
C ARG A 186 -5.35 -15.30 -10.18
N TYR A 187 -4.68 -15.62 -9.09
CA TYR A 187 -3.91 -16.85 -8.99
C TYR A 187 -4.80 -18.06 -8.72
N GLU A 188 -4.49 -19.17 -9.38
CA GLU A 188 -5.33 -20.38 -9.37
C GLU A 188 -4.76 -21.50 -8.50
N HIS A 189 -3.46 -21.49 -8.25
CA HIS A 189 -2.76 -22.63 -7.67
C HIS A 189 -1.79 -22.19 -6.58
N GLY A 190 -1.53 -23.10 -5.65
CA GLY A 190 -0.43 -23.01 -4.69
C GLY A 190 0.27 -24.34 -4.52
N GLY A 191 1.28 -24.35 -3.65
CA GLY A 191 2.08 -25.51 -3.35
C GLY A 191 3.48 -25.15 -2.85
N PRO A 192 4.31 -26.17 -2.52
CA PRO A 192 5.59 -25.97 -1.87
C PRO A 192 6.71 -25.53 -2.83
N ASP A 193 6.37 -25.02 -4.01
CA ASP A 193 7.33 -24.45 -4.96
C ASP A 193 7.60 -22.99 -4.64
N GLN A 194 8.85 -22.66 -4.35
CA GLN A 194 9.29 -21.30 -4.05
C GLN A 194 9.04 -20.31 -5.21
N SER A 195 8.89 -20.79 -6.44
CA SER A 195 8.50 -19.95 -7.59
C SER A 195 7.11 -19.29 -7.40
N LEU A 196 6.28 -19.83 -6.49
CA LEU A 196 4.94 -19.36 -6.18
C LEU A 196 4.89 -18.28 -5.07
N LYS A 197 6.04 -17.87 -4.49
CA LYS A 197 6.08 -16.89 -3.39
C LYS A 197 5.39 -15.55 -3.69
N SER A 198 5.36 -15.14 -4.96
CA SER A 198 4.69 -13.90 -5.40
C SER A 198 3.36 -14.18 -6.13
N ARG A 199 2.77 -15.37 -5.92
CA ARG A 199 1.59 -15.85 -6.65
C ARG A 199 0.44 -16.26 -5.73
N ALA A 200 0.20 -15.47 -4.69
CA ALA A 200 -0.92 -15.66 -3.76
C ALA A 200 -1.99 -14.59 -3.98
N ASN A 201 -3.25 -14.95 -3.78
CA ASN A 201 -4.36 -13.99 -3.71
C ASN A 201 -4.45 -13.41 -2.31
N PHE A 202 -4.81 -12.14 -2.22
CA PHE A 202 -4.86 -11.41 -0.96
C PHE A 202 -5.82 -10.23 -0.97
N VAL A 203 -6.13 -9.76 0.24
CA VAL A 203 -6.75 -8.46 0.49
C VAL A 203 -5.87 -7.71 1.49
N LYS A 204 -5.61 -6.43 1.23
CA LYS A 204 -4.94 -5.53 2.19
C LYS A 204 -5.92 -4.45 2.66
N VAL A 205 -5.97 -4.24 3.98
CA VAL A 205 -6.85 -3.26 4.62
C VAL A 205 -6.00 -2.28 5.43
N GLU A 206 -6.01 -1.01 5.06
CA GLU A 206 -5.40 0.07 5.83
C GLU A 206 -6.34 0.50 6.96
N HIS A 207 -5.84 0.49 8.19
CA HIS A 207 -6.54 0.89 9.40
C HIS A 207 -6.42 2.39 9.64
N GLU A 208 -7.24 2.92 10.56
CA GLU A 208 -7.24 4.35 10.89
C GLU A 208 -5.90 4.86 11.42
N ASP A 209 -5.10 3.97 12.03
CA ASP A 209 -3.77 4.26 12.54
C ASP A 209 -2.64 4.15 11.49
N GLY A 210 -3.00 3.94 10.22
CA GLY A 210 -2.08 3.81 9.08
C GLY A 210 -1.40 2.43 8.95
N THR A 211 -1.63 1.50 9.88
CA THR A 211 -1.16 0.12 9.75
C THR A 211 -1.99 -0.65 8.73
N ILE A 212 -1.41 -1.65 8.08
CA ILE A 212 -2.08 -2.46 7.06
C ILE A 212 -2.21 -3.91 7.54
N GLY A 213 -3.44 -4.41 7.60
CA GLY A 213 -3.74 -5.82 7.75
C GLY A 213 -3.74 -6.53 6.39
N ASN A 214 -2.97 -7.61 6.27
CA ASN A 214 -2.77 -8.38 5.04
C ASN A 214 -3.32 -9.80 5.22
N TYR A 215 -4.26 -10.21 4.36
CA TYR A 215 -4.98 -11.48 4.41
C TYR A 215 -4.64 -12.27 3.15
N VAL A 216 -3.86 -13.34 3.26
CA VAL A 216 -3.19 -13.99 2.11
C VAL A 216 -3.62 -15.46 1.97
N HIS A 217 -3.33 -16.04 0.80
CA HIS A 217 -3.66 -17.41 0.39
C HIS A 217 -5.15 -17.63 0.11
N LEU A 218 -5.85 -16.58 -0.33
CA LEU A 218 -7.27 -16.67 -0.71
C LEU A 218 -7.46 -17.56 -1.95
N VAL A 219 -8.65 -18.14 -2.11
CA VAL A 219 -8.97 -18.95 -3.31
C VAL A 219 -9.05 -18.08 -4.56
N HIS A 220 -8.89 -18.67 -5.75
CA HIS A 220 -9.12 -17.99 -7.02
C HIS A 220 -10.53 -17.44 -7.12
N ARG A 221 -10.66 -16.17 -7.54
CA ARG A 221 -11.98 -15.48 -7.61
C ARG A 221 -12.69 -15.50 -6.24
N GLY A 222 -11.91 -15.48 -5.18
CA GLY A 222 -12.33 -15.60 -3.79
C GLY A 222 -12.55 -14.26 -3.11
N VAL A 223 -12.00 -13.17 -3.65
CA VAL A 223 -12.14 -11.83 -3.07
C VAL A 223 -13.59 -11.34 -3.21
N ARG A 224 -14.10 -10.65 -2.18
CA ARG A 224 -15.50 -10.16 -2.08
C ARG A 224 -15.59 -8.65 -1.90
N VAL A 225 -14.45 -7.97 -1.90
CA VAL A 225 -14.33 -6.53 -1.72
C VAL A 225 -13.53 -5.93 -2.87
N ARG A 226 -13.53 -4.60 -2.98
CA ARG A 226 -12.77 -3.88 -4.01
C ARG A 226 -11.88 -2.80 -3.40
N PRO A 227 -10.77 -2.42 -4.06
CA PRO A 227 -9.98 -1.27 -3.64
C PRO A 227 -10.83 -0.01 -3.47
N GLY A 228 -10.59 0.75 -2.40
CA GLY A 228 -11.37 1.92 -1.98
C GLY A 228 -12.62 1.61 -1.14
N GLN A 229 -13.01 0.33 -1.00
CA GLN A 229 -14.13 -0.04 -0.14
C GLN A 229 -13.75 0.11 1.34
N ARG A 230 -14.56 0.85 2.10
CA ARG A 230 -14.51 0.80 3.56
C ARG A 230 -15.17 -0.49 4.04
N VAL A 231 -14.47 -1.21 4.90
CA VAL A 231 -14.93 -2.46 5.51
C VAL A 231 -15.02 -2.29 7.01
N ARG A 232 -16.05 -2.89 7.61
CA ARG A 232 -16.17 -2.98 9.06
C ARG A 232 -15.51 -4.25 9.57
N GLU A 233 -15.00 -4.23 10.79
CA GLU A 233 -14.60 -5.44 11.51
C GLU A 233 -15.71 -6.51 11.41
N GLY A 234 -15.32 -7.74 11.08
CA GLY A 234 -16.21 -8.88 10.85
C GLY A 234 -16.84 -8.94 9.45
N GLU A 235 -16.68 -7.93 8.59
CA GLU A 235 -17.15 -7.96 7.21
C GLU A 235 -16.35 -8.97 6.38
N VAL A 236 -17.02 -9.68 5.46
CA VAL A 236 -16.36 -10.69 4.61
C VAL A 236 -15.46 -10.00 3.59
N LEU A 237 -14.17 -10.32 3.63
CA LEU A 237 -13.17 -9.82 2.67
C LEU A 237 -13.01 -10.76 1.49
N GLY A 238 -13.07 -12.06 1.75
CA GLY A 238 -12.82 -13.10 0.75
C GLY A 238 -13.05 -14.49 1.31
N ILE A 239 -12.54 -15.48 0.59
CA ILE A 239 -12.67 -16.90 0.92
C ILE A 239 -11.27 -17.50 1.03
N SER A 240 -11.00 -18.22 2.12
CA SER A 240 -9.73 -18.92 2.33
C SER A 240 -9.48 -19.91 1.20
N GLY A 241 -8.21 -20.10 0.88
CA GLY A 241 -7.79 -20.98 -0.19
C GLY A 241 -6.42 -21.57 0.09
N ASN A 242 -5.71 -21.84 -1.00
CA ASN A 242 -4.40 -22.45 -0.98
C ASN A 242 -3.54 -21.97 -2.16
N THR A 243 -3.58 -20.65 -2.45
CA THR A 243 -2.83 -20.06 -3.57
C THR A 243 -1.44 -19.58 -3.14
N GLY A 244 -0.44 -19.67 -4.03
CA GLY A 244 0.93 -19.21 -3.73
C GLY A 244 1.81 -20.26 -3.06
N PHE A 245 2.88 -19.81 -2.38
CA PHE A 245 3.81 -20.73 -1.72
C PHE A 245 3.23 -21.23 -0.40
N THR A 246 2.68 -22.43 -0.40
CA THR A 246 1.93 -23.04 0.72
C THR A 246 2.23 -24.53 0.83
N THR A 247 2.04 -25.11 2.01
CA THR A 247 2.09 -26.57 2.22
C THR A 247 0.70 -27.20 2.35
N GLY A 248 -0.34 -26.38 2.41
CA GLY A 248 -1.74 -26.75 2.50
C GLY A 248 -2.63 -25.52 2.79
N PRO A 249 -3.97 -25.69 2.80
CA PRO A 249 -4.90 -24.60 3.05
C PRO A 249 -4.71 -23.95 4.43
N HIS A 250 -4.57 -22.63 4.43
CA HIS A 250 -4.51 -21.80 5.63
C HIS A 250 -4.76 -20.33 5.25
N LEU A 251 -4.94 -19.48 6.26
CA LEU A 251 -4.90 -18.02 6.11
C LEU A 251 -3.62 -17.51 6.77
N HIS A 252 -2.73 -16.92 5.97
CA HIS A 252 -1.64 -16.08 6.48
C HIS A 252 -2.20 -14.69 6.76
N PHE A 253 -2.02 -14.23 7.99
CA PHE A 253 -2.42 -12.92 8.46
C PHE A 253 -1.25 -12.18 9.10
N GLU A 254 -1.04 -10.93 8.72
CA GLU A 254 -0.06 -10.05 9.34
C GLU A 254 -0.57 -8.62 9.37
N VAL A 255 -0.08 -7.85 10.34
CA VAL A 255 -0.25 -6.39 10.38
C VAL A 255 1.12 -5.77 10.22
N TYR A 256 1.27 -4.76 9.38
CA TYR A 256 2.55 -4.10 9.17
C TYR A 256 2.44 -2.58 9.04
N GLY A 257 3.52 -1.90 9.40
CA GLY A 257 3.84 -0.54 8.97
C GLY A 257 4.99 -0.55 7.97
N ILE A 258 5.42 0.63 7.54
CA ILE A 258 6.55 0.78 6.60
C ILE A 258 7.65 1.69 7.16
N THR A 259 8.86 1.57 6.61
CA THR A 259 10.01 2.40 6.98
C THR A 259 10.39 3.38 5.87
N THR A 260 11.27 4.33 6.19
CA THR A 260 11.91 5.23 5.21
C THR A 260 12.74 4.48 4.16
N ASP A 261 13.11 3.23 4.45
CA ASP A 261 13.81 2.36 3.52
C ASP A 261 12.89 1.73 2.46
N LEU A 262 11.57 1.96 2.57
CA LEU A 262 10.49 1.34 1.80
C LEU A 262 10.37 -0.17 2.09
N GLU A 263 10.61 -0.55 3.33
CA GLU A 263 10.47 -1.93 3.82
C GLU A 263 9.27 -2.06 4.74
N ARG A 264 8.70 -3.27 4.84
CA ARG A 264 7.62 -3.59 5.78
C ARG A 264 8.19 -4.02 7.12
N THR A 265 7.60 -3.51 8.19
CA THR A 265 7.83 -3.98 9.56
C THR A 265 6.54 -4.56 10.11
N THR A 266 6.50 -5.89 10.26
CA THR A 266 5.34 -6.59 10.84
C THR A 266 5.23 -6.33 12.34
N ILE A 267 4.02 -6.22 12.85
CA ILE A 267 3.71 -5.78 14.22
C ILE A 267 2.87 -6.87 14.90
N PRO A 268 3.21 -7.31 16.13
CA PRO A 268 2.36 -8.23 16.87
C PRO A 268 1.10 -7.51 17.31
N VAL A 269 -0.06 -8.15 17.13
CA VAL A 269 -1.35 -7.59 17.54
C VAL A 269 -2.09 -8.51 18.49
N HIS A 270 -3.02 -7.93 19.25
CA HIS A 270 -3.86 -8.65 20.20
C HIS A 270 -5.24 -8.90 19.61
N PHE A 271 -5.78 -10.07 19.90
CA PHE A 271 -7.07 -10.53 19.39
C PHE A 271 -8.10 -10.66 20.50
N ARG A 272 -9.36 -10.48 20.14
CA ARG A 272 -10.52 -10.86 20.94
C ARG A 272 -10.76 -12.35 20.77
N THR A 273 -10.66 -13.09 21.87
CA THR A 273 -10.89 -14.53 21.98
C THR A 273 -11.99 -14.79 23.01
N SER A 274 -12.40 -16.05 23.17
CA SER A 274 -13.29 -16.45 24.27
C SER A 274 -12.72 -16.16 25.66
N ASP A 275 -11.39 -16.11 25.77
CA ASP A 275 -10.67 -15.96 27.05
C ASP A 275 -10.26 -14.49 27.30
N GLY A 276 -10.62 -13.58 26.39
CA GLY A 276 -10.40 -12.14 26.51
C GLY A 276 -9.52 -11.58 25.41
N ARG A 277 -8.67 -10.61 25.77
CA ARG A 277 -7.73 -9.97 24.84
C ARG A 277 -6.38 -10.68 24.95
N GLU A 278 -5.95 -11.33 23.87
CA GLU A 278 -4.76 -12.19 23.90
C GLU A 278 -3.84 -11.97 22.70
N GLU A 279 -2.54 -12.17 22.93
CA GLU A 279 -1.59 -12.46 21.88
C GLU A 279 -1.67 -13.97 21.53
N LEU A 280 -1.91 -14.29 20.26
CA LEU A 280 -2.11 -15.67 19.84
C LEU A 280 -0.80 -16.46 19.81
N ARG A 281 -0.86 -17.75 20.15
CA ARG A 281 0.30 -18.64 20.23
C ARG A 281 0.18 -19.79 19.25
N GLU A 282 1.30 -20.13 18.63
CA GLU A 282 1.44 -21.33 17.79
C GLU A 282 1.00 -22.59 18.56
N GLY A 283 0.33 -23.50 17.86
CA GLY A 283 -0.14 -24.77 18.42
C GLY A 283 -1.42 -24.67 19.26
N ARG A 284 -2.08 -23.51 19.32
CA ARG A 284 -3.34 -23.32 20.03
C ARG A 284 -4.50 -23.01 19.10
N SER A 285 -5.68 -23.51 19.46
CA SER A 285 -6.93 -23.15 18.78
C SER A 285 -7.64 -22.03 19.50
N TYR A 286 -8.25 -21.12 18.74
CA TYR A 286 -8.94 -19.96 19.28
C TYR A 286 -10.36 -19.85 18.73
N LEU A 287 -11.35 -19.81 19.63
CA LEU A 287 -12.75 -19.58 19.32
C LEU A 287 -12.99 -18.09 19.10
N ASN A 288 -13.59 -17.73 17.96
CA ASN A 288 -14.13 -16.39 17.76
C ASN A 288 -15.43 -16.24 18.59
N PRO A 289 -15.45 -15.44 19.67
CA PRO A 289 -16.66 -15.28 20.48
C PRO A 289 -17.78 -14.52 19.74
N GLY A 290 -17.46 -13.91 18.60
CA GLY A 290 -18.30 -12.92 17.96
C GLY A 290 -18.42 -11.65 18.79
N ARG A 291 -19.10 -10.66 18.24
CA ARG A 291 -19.45 -9.46 18.99
C ARG A 291 -20.64 -9.77 19.90
N VAL A 292 -20.50 -9.46 21.18
CA VAL A 292 -21.67 -9.28 22.05
C VAL A 292 -22.48 -8.17 21.42
N ARG A 293 -23.70 -8.47 20.92
CA ARG A 293 -24.62 -7.41 20.50
C ARG A 293 -24.85 -6.53 21.71
N GLU A 294 -24.36 -5.29 21.68
CA GLU A 294 -24.91 -4.26 22.54
C GLU A 294 -26.41 -4.24 22.25
N ARG A 295 -27.22 -4.63 23.25
CA ARG A 295 -28.66 -4.41 23.15
C ARG A 295 -28.83 -2.92 22.94
N SER A 296 -29.24 -2.52 21.74
CA SER A 296 -29.74 -1.18 21.51
C SER A 296 -30.79 -0.93 22.58
N ALA A 297 -30.52 0.01 23.48
CA ALA A 297 -31.46 0.43 24.48
C ALA A 297 -32.72 0.91 23.75
N GLU A 298 -33.73 0.06 23.67
CA GLU A 298 -35.08 0.47 23.33
C GLU A 298 -35.47 1.51 24.36
N ARG A 299 -35.40 2.79 23.97
CA ARG A 299 -36.05 3.86 24.72
C ARG A 299 -37.52 3.46 24.83
N PRO A 300 -38.08 3.31 26.04
CA PRO A 300 -39.49 3.00 26.17
C PRO A 300 -40.27 4.13 25.50
N ARG A 301 -41.14 3.77 24.56
CA ARG A 301 -42.12 4.71 24.02
C ARG A 301 -43.04 5.07 25.19
N GLY A 302 -42.96 6.33 25.61
CA GLY A 302 -43.83 6.88 26.64
C GLY A 302 -45.29 6.82 26.20
N TRP A 303 -46.15 6.56 27.18
CA TRP A 303 -47.61 6.69 27.11
C TRP A 303 -48.01 8.16 27.18
#